data_AF-A0A4P9ZD44-F1
#
_entry.id   AF-A0A4P9ZD44-F1
#
_cell.length_a   1.000
_cell.length_b   1.000
_cell.length_c   1.000
_cell.angle_alpha   90.00
_cell.angle_beta   90.00
_cell.angle_gamma   90.00
#
_symmetry.space_group_name_H-M   'P 1'
#
loop_
_entity.id
_entity.type
_entity.pdbx_description
1 polymer ?
#
loop_
_entity_poly.entity_id
_entity_poly.type
_entity_poly.pdbx_seq_one_letter_code
_entity_poly.pdbx_strand_id
1 'polypeptide(L)'
;MASVIVVENDLKDSVWEYGQIIDGVRQNTELSRSLAPFLPDGQGSISNPAELAQLLITASSKEILSVLSDKEFEPAFYLLMYLLQQLQKLSMEDLTRHDSTVLQLLRSCVPAEQPSLRDRRALKPTTILSVFNTLFNLLPASSPNRILLLKDILSVVAETKTSFALIQSAIGSNLAVWMAAAGASDAEIRQTFWFFISLDPACSVESLRLIKAFTAQYELSLDELCALITTALSSSVVDVSFLVNNNVARAAAQYAADELVQTFIHYTHSTLITAVPAALPESVKHKSKILALARFFSDNGSANNNTFSYSDIPHELAASAGELETLLIDSIKAGVIEGKLNQVDETFFCTRTNRAVLAGDDNKLAQDWEAVKATLLEWKHSLENINEVVLNAKENIVNNNSQS
;
A
#
# COMPACT_ATOMS: atom_id res chain seq x y z
N MET A 1 24.17 -2.74 0.29
CA MET A 1 25.32 -2.40 1.16
C MET A 1 24.93 -2.83 2.56
N ALA A 2 25.56 -3.88 3.08
CA ALA A 2 25.31 -4.34 4.44
C ALA A 2 25.85 -3.27 5.41
N SER A 3 25.00 -2.74 6.30
CA SER A 3 25.48 -1.97 7.44
C SER A 3 26.22 -2.94 8.36
N VAL A 4 27.54 -3.00 8.23
CA VAL A 4 28.39 -3.70 9.19
C VAL A 4 28.29 -2.91 10.48
N ILE A 5 27.74 -3.52 11.53
CA ILE A 5 27.85 -3.01 12.89
C ILE A 5 29.32 -3.18 13.26
N VAL A 6 30.15 -2.19 12.95
CA VAL A 6 31.55 -2.18 13.34
C VAL A 6 31.60 -1.65 14.77
N VAL A 7 31.73 -2.57 15.72
CA VAL A 7 32.22 -2.24 17.06
C VAL A 7 33.74 -2.37 17.00
N GLU A 8 34.48 -1.26 16.93
CA GLU A 8 35.95 -1.26 16.91
C GLU A 8 36.57 -1.53 18.30
N ASN A 9 35.76 -1.88 19.30
CA ASN A 9 36.18 -2.14 20.68
C ASN A 9 36.38 -3.64 20.95
N ASP A 10 37.25 -3.95 21.92
CA ASP A 10 37.36 -5.30 22.48
C ASP A 10 35.98 -5.74 23.02
N LEU A 11 35.68 -7.03 22.93
CA LEU A 11 34.41 -7.58 23.42
C LEU A 11 34.21 -7.24 24.91
N LYS A 12 35.30 -7.16 25.68
CA LYS A 12 35.28 -6.73 27.08
C LYS A 12 34.81 -5.29 27.26
N ASP A 13 35.32 -4.39 26.45
CA ASP A 13 34.96 -2.96 26.49
C ASP A 13 33.49 -2.79 26.12
N SER A 14 33.02 -3.58 25.15
CA SER A 14 31.62 -3.63 24.74
C SER A 14 30.70 -4.08 25.89
N VAL A 15 31.12 -5.07 26.69
CA VAL A 15 30.39 -5.51 27.89
C VAL A 15 30.37 -4.41 28.96
N TRP A 16 31.50 -3.72 29.17
CA TRP A 16 31.57 -2.59 30.11
C TRP A 16 30.69 -1.42 29.69
N GLU A 17 30.74 -1.04 28.41
CA GLU A 17 29.92 0.02 27.83
C GLU A 17 28.43 -0.30 28.03
N TYR A 18 28.01 -1.53 27.71
CA TYR A 18 26.63 -1.96 27.93
C TYR A 18 26.24 -1.88 29.42
N GLY A 19 27.13 -2.32 30.30
CA GLY A 19 26.96 -2.21 31.75
C GLY A 19 26.69 -0.78 32.19
N GLN A 20 27.48 0.18 31.70
CA GLN A 20 27.34 1.60 32.01
C GLN A 20 26.05 2.20 31.48
N ILE A 21 25.58 1.79 30.29
CA ILE A 21 24.29 2.25 29.74
C ILE A 21 23.15 1.85 30.68
N ILE A 22 23.09 0.59 31.10
CA ILE A 22 22.02 0.07 31.97
C ILE A 22 22.09 0.70 33.37
N ASP A 23 23.28 0.80 33.94
CA ASP A 23 23.51 1.44 35.24
C ASP A 23 23.15 2.93 35.21
N GLY A 24 23.41 3.62 34.10
CA GLY A 24 23.00 5.01 33.86
C GLY A 24 21.49 5.21 33.93
N VAL A 25 20.72 4.27 33.37
CA VAL A 25 19.25 4.26 33.47
C VAL A 25 18.78 4.00 34.90
N ARG A 26 19.41 3.03 35.59
CA ARG A 26 19.09 2.68 36.99
C ARG A 26 19.57 3.70 38.01
N GLN A 27 20.43 4.64 37.61
CA GLN A 27 21.14 5.57 38.50
C GLN A 27 21.91 4.85 39.61
N ASN A 28 22.48 3.68 39.30
CA ASN A 28 23.30 2.90 40.23
C ASN A 28 24.55 2.36 39.53
N THR A 29 25.31 1.48 40.18
CA THR A 29 26.50 0.83 39.57
C THR A 29 26.48 -0.68 39.81
N GLU A 30 25.28 -1.26 39.93
CA GLU A 30 25.12 -2.65 40.38
C GLU A 30 25.50 -3.64 39.29
N LEU A 31 25.12 -3.38 38.05
CA LEU A 31 25.44 -4.26 36.93
C LEU A 31 26.94 -4.21 36.64
N SER A 32 27.53 -3.02 36.55
CA SER A 32 28.98 -2.84 36.37
C SER A 32 29.81 -3.65 37.39
N ARG A 33 29.39 -3.68 38.66
CA ARG A 33 30.07 -4.47 39.69
C ARG A 33 29.87 -5.98 39.51
N SER A 34 28.70 -6.42 39.07
CA SER A 34 28.43 -7.85 38.83
C SER A 34 29.09 -8.38 37.54
N LEU A 35 29.49 -7.51 36.62
CA LEU A 35 30.25 -7.86 35.42
C LEU A 35 31.74 -8.12 35.69
N ALA A 36 32.33 -7.46 36.68
CA ALA A 36 33.76 -7.52 36.98
C ALA A 36 34.33 -8.96 37.15
N PRO A 37 33.65 -9.91 37.83
CA PRO A 37 34.14 -11.29 37.95
C PRO A 37 34.27 -12.04 36.62
N PHE A 38 33.52 -11.64 35.59
CA PHE A 38 33.54 -12.27 34.27
C PHE A 38 34.62 -11.67 33.35
N LEU A 39 35.19 -10.52 33.74
CA LEU A 39 36.11 -9.71 32.96
C LEU A 39 37.47 -9.66 33.66
N PRO A 40 38.34 -10.66 33.46
CA PRO A 40 39.66 -10.68 34.11
C PRO A 40 40.54 -9.52 33.61
N ASP A 41 41.31 -8.92 34.52
CA ASP A 41 42.29 -7.88 34.23
C ASP A 41 43.37 -8.41 33.26
N GLY A 42 43.58 -7.73 32.12
CA GLY A 42 44.58 -8.09 31.09
C GLY A 42 44.03 -8.74 29.81
N GLN A 43 44.86 -9.48 29.04
CA GLN A 43 44.48 -10.15 27.78
C GLN A 43 43.70 -11.48 27.96
N GLY A 44 43.28 -11.83 29.18
CA GLY A 44 42.55 -13.08 29.43
C GLY A 44 41.18 -13.11 28.74
N SER A 45 40.75 -14.26 28.22
CA SER A 45 39.41 -14.41 27.65
C SER A 45 38.29 -14.22 28.70
N ILE A 46 37.10 -13.82 28.26
CA ILE A 46 35.90 -13.71 29.11
C ILE A 46 35.66 -15.03 29.86
N SER A 47 35.45 -14.94 31.17
CA SER A 47 35.14 -16.10 32.02
C SER A 47 33.63 -16.38 31.97
N ASN A 48 33.27 -17.66 31.90
CA ASN A 48 31.89 -18.16 31.86
C ASN A 48 30.90 -17.38 30.94
N PRO A 49 31.09 -17.38 29.61
CA PRO A 49 30.31 -16.57 28.67
C PRO A 49 28.79 -16.80 28.72
N ALA A 50 28.35 -18.02 29.03
CA ALA A 50 26.93 -18.35 29.11
C ALA A 50 26.23 -17.68 30.29
N GLU A 51 26.88 -17.66 31.46
CA GLU A 51 26.36 -17.00 32.66
C GLU A 51 26.35 -15.48 32.48
N LEU A 52 27.40 -14.93 31.86
CA LEU A 52 27.45 -13.51 31.50
C LEU A 52 26.31 -13.12 30.56
N ALA A 53 26.04 -13.93 29.52
CA ALA A 53 24.93 -13.67 28.61
C ALA A 53 23.57 -13.69 29.33
N GLN A 54 23.36 -14.63 30.26
CA GLN A 54 22.14 -14.69 31.06
C GLN A 54 21.98 -13.47 32.00
N LEU A 55 23.09 -13.01 32.58
CA LEU A 55 23.13 -11.79 33.38
C LEU A 55 22.74 -10.56 32.55
N LEU A 56 23.29 -10.42 31.34
CA LEU A 56 22.96 -9.32 30.43
C LEU A 56 21.47 -9.34 30.06
N ILE A 57 20.92 -10.49 29.68
CA ILE A 57 19.49 -10.64 29.36
C ILE A 57 18.61 -10.24 30.55
N THR A 58 18.94 -10.74 31.75
CA THR A 58 18.17 -10.45 32.98
C THR A 58 18.24 -8.97 33.35
N ALA A 59 19.38 -8.31 33.08
CA ALA A 59 19.55 -6.89 33.32
C ALA A 59 18.82 -6.00 32.28
N SER A 60 18.49 -6.55 31.12
CA SER A 60 17.92 -5.84 29.96
C SER A 60 16.39 -5.86 29.95
N SER A 61 15.74 -5.78 31.12
CA SER A 61 14.29 -5.90 31.20
C SER A 61 13.55 -4.77 30.45
N LYS A 62 12.28 -5.02 30.09
CA LYS A 62 11.40 -4.03 29.46
C LYS A 62 11.41 -2.69 30.20
N GLU A 63 11.34 -2.73 31.52
CA GLU A 63 11.28 -1.55 32.39
C GLU A 63 12.50 -0.65 32.25
N ILE A 64 13.64 -1.21 31.83
CA ILE A 64 14.89 -0.48 31.68
C ILE A 64 15.03 0.00 30.24
N LEU A 65 14.82 -0.90 29.27
CA LEU A 65 15.00 -0.56 27.87
C LEU A 65 13.96 0.43 27.36
N SER A 66 12.72 0.36 27.85
CA SER A 66 11.67 1.33 27.47
C SER A 66 11.91 2.75 28.01
N VAL A 67 12.85 2.92 28.95
CA VAL A 67 13.24 4.25 29.49
C VAL A 67 14.28 4.94 28.62
N LEU A 68 15.05 4.17 27.82
CA LEU A 68 16.02 4.73 26.90
C LEU A 68 15.34 5.63 25.87
N SER A 69 15.98 6.74 25.52
CA SER A 69 15.49 7.59 24.45
C SER A 69 15.66 6.93 23.08
N ASP A 70 14.93 7.43 22.08
CA ASP A 70 15.05 6.94 20.69
C ASP A 70 16.50 6.83 20.20
N LYS A 71 17.35 7.79 20.59
CA LYS A 71 18.75 7.86 20.17
C LYS A 71 19.64 6.84 20.86
N GLU A 72 19.24 6.38 22.03
CA GLU A 72 20.02 5.48 22.89
C GLU A 72 19.54 4.03 22.74
N PHE A 73 18.23 3.83 22.54
CA PHE A 73 17.63 2.51 22.46
C PHE A 73 18.21 1.66 21.34
N GLU A 74 18.23 2.16 20.09
CA GLU A 74 18.66 1.38 18.93
C GLU A 74 20.14 0.96 19.03
N PRO A 75 21.10 1.85 19.35
CA PRO A 75 22.49 1.46 19.60
C PRO A 75 22.64 0.48 20.76
N ALA A 76 21.96 0.71 21.89
CA ALA A 76 22.03 -0.18 23.05
C ALA A 76 21.47 -1.57 22.72
N PHE A 77 20.38 -1.64 21.97
CA PHE A 77 19.77 -2.90 21.56
C PHE A 77 20.68 -3.68 20.60
N TYR A 78 21.29 -3.01 19.64
CA TYR A 78 22.28 -3.64 18.75
C TYR A 78 23.52 -4.11 19.49
N LEU A 79 24.00 -3.36 20.49
CA LEU A 79 25.10 -3.78 21.35
C LEU A 79 24.73 -5.04 22.14
N LEU A 80 23.54 -5.10 22.74
CA LEU A 80 23.03 -6.31 23.40
C LEU A 80 23.02 -7.50 22.44
N MET A 81 22.48 -7.33 21.23
CA MET A 81 22.45 -8.40 20.22
C MET A 81 23.84 -8.88 19.86
N TYR A 82 24.77 -7.96 19.62
CA TYR A 82 26.16 -8.28 19.31
C TYR A 82 26.82 -9.05 20.46
N LEU A 83 26.65 -8.60 21.71
CA LEU A 83 27.21 -9.28 22.89
C LEU A 83 26.66 -10.71 23.02
N LEU A 84 25.36 -10.90 22.85
CA LEU A 84 24.75 -12.23 22.92
C LEU A 84 25.22 -13.13 21.78
N GLN A 85 25.36 -12.57 20.57
CA GLN A 85 25.93 -13.28 19.43
C GLN A 85 27.34 -13.82 19.74
N GLN A 86 28.22 -12.96 20.28
CA GLN A 86 29.61 -13.32 20.57
C GLN A 86 29.75 -14.26 21.77
N LEU A 87 29.04 -14.00 22.87
CA LEU A 87 29.13 -14.77 24.11
C LEU A 87 28.55 -16.18 23.96
N GLN A 88 27.44 -16.32 23.24
CA GLN A 88 26.77 -17.61 23.04
C GLN A 88 27.16 -18.29 21.71
N LYS A 89 27.99 -17.64 20.88
CA LYS A 89 28.40 -18.11 19.54
C LYS A 89 27.20 -18.43 18.63
N LEU A 90 26.16 -17.63 18.74
CA LEU A 90 24.93 -17.77 17.97
C LEU A 90 25.06 -17.12 16.59
N SER A 91 24.30 -17.61 15.62
CA SER A 91 24.11 -16.90 14.37
C SER A 91 23.02 -15.82 14.51
N MET A 92 22.93 -14.89 13.55
CA MET A 92 21.81 -13.94 13.49
C MET A 92 20.47 -14.65 13.30
N GLU A 93 20.45 -15.80 12.62
CA GLU A 93 19.24 -16.62 12.50
C GLU A 93 18.80 -17.17 13.87
N ASP A 94 19.73 -17.58 14.72
CA ASP A 94 19.40 -18.07 16.06
C ASP A 94 18.82 -16.96 16.95
N LEU A 95 19.37 -15.75 16.87
CA LEU A 95 18.89 -14.60 17.63
C LEU A 95 17.51 -14.08 17.17
N THR A 96 17.09 -14.43 15.96
CA THR A 96 15.83 -13.98 15.35
C THR A 96 14.76 -15.08 15.28
N ARG A 97 14.98 -16.23 15.92
CA ARG A 97 13.95 -17.27 16.06
C ARG A 97 12.78 -16.77 16.91
N HIS A 98 11.61 -17.37 16.70
CA HIS A 98 10.39 -17.01 17.43
C HIS A 98 10.54 -17.12 18.96
N ASP A 99 11.30 -18.10 19.43
CA ASP A 99 11.58 -18.39 20.84
C ASP A 99 12.79 -17.65 21.40
N SER A 100 13.46 -16.81 20.58
CA SER A 100 14.57 -15.99 21.03
C SER A 100 14.12 -15.00 22.10
N THR A 101 14.77 -15.06 23.27
CA THR A 101 14.51 -14.15 24.38
C THR A 101 14.73 -12.70 23.97
N VAL A 102 15.71 -12.44 23.09
CA VAL A 102 16.02 -11.09 22.61
C VAL A 102 14.90 -10.52 21.76
N LEU A 103 14.33 -11.35 20.87
CA LEU A 103 13.21 -10.93 20.02
C LEU A 103 11.94 -10.70 20.84
N GLN A 104 11.66 -11.57 21.82
CA GLN A 104 10.55 -11.37 22.77
C GLN A 104 10.71 -10.07 23.57
N LEU A 105 11.94 -9.76 23.96
CA LEU A 105 12.29 -8.54 24.69
C LEU A 105 12.13 -7.29 23.81
N LEU A 106 12.50 -7.34 22.52
CA LEU A 106 12.19 -6.27 21.56
C LEU A 106 10.68 -6.04 21.43
N ARG A 107 9.89 -7.11 21.24
CA ARG A 107 8.43 -7.04 21.17
C ARG A 107 7.83 -6.46 22.45
N SER A 108 8.37 -6.82 23.62
CA SER A 108 7.88 -6.31 24.90
C SER A 108 8.10 -4.80 25.08
N CYS A 109 9.11 -4.24 24.41
CA CYS A 109 9.45 -2.82 24.46
C CYS A 109 8.54 -1.95 23.57
N VAL A 110 7.67 -2.54 22.74
CA VAL A 110 6.71 -1.80 21.90
C VAL A 110 5.82 -0.93 22.80
N PRO A 111 5.83 0.41 22.62
CA PRO A 111 4.99 1.30 23.42
C PRO A 111 3.52 0.98 23.18
N ALA A 112 2.77 0.74 24.26
CA ALA A 112 1.34 0.45 24.19
C ALA A 112 0.52 1.68 23.74
N GLU A 113 1.04 2.89 23.98
CA GLU A 113 0.42 4.15 23.59
C GLU A 113 1.42 4.99 22.81
N GLN A 114 0.92 5.82 21.88
CA GLN A 114 1.77 6.79 21.20
C GLN A 114 2.26 7.82 22.22
N PRO A 115 3.59 8.02 22.35
CA PRO A 115 4.12 8.99 23.28
C PRO A 115 3.62 10.39 22.93
N SER A 116 3.34 11.18 23.97
CA SER A 116 2.90 12.57 23.81
C SER A 116 3.93 13.36 23.01
N LEU A 117 3.48 14.28 22.15
CA LEU A 117 4.36 15.21 21.42
C LEU A 117 5.29 16.04 22.33
N ARG A 118 4.93 16.16 23.62
CA ARG A 118 5.74 16.84 24.64
C ARG A 118 6.84 15.97 25.23
N ASP A 119 6.68 14.64 25.17
CA ASP A 119 7.66 13.70 25.69
C ASP A 119 8.71 13.40 24.61
N ARG A 120 9.73 14.24 24.58
CA ARG A 120 10.85 14.12 23.62
C ARG A 120 11.83 13.01 23.97
N ARG A 121 11.73 12.41 25.16
CA ARG A 121 12.63 11.36 25.63
C ARG A 121 12.01 9.97 25.57
N ALA A 122 10.69 9.86 25.46
CA ALA A 122 10.03 8.57 25.30
C ALA A 122 10.48 7.83 24.04
N LEU A 123 10.60 6.51 24.17
CA LEU A 123 10.81 5.57 23.07
C LEU A 123 9.62 5.59 22.12
N LYS A 124 9.88 5.80 20.84
CA LYS A 124 8.88 5.81 19.78
C LYS A 124 8.74 4.45 19.10
N PRO A 125 7.52 4.09 18.66
CA PRO A 125 7.28 2.90 17.82
C PRO A 125 8.17 2.84 16.58
N THR A 126 8.46 3.99 15.97
CA THR A 126 9.31 4.09 14.77
C THR A 126 10.74 3.60 15.01
N THR A 127 11.28 3.77 16.22
CA THR A 127 12.62 3.30 16.59
C THR A 127 12.64 1.77 16.64
N ILE A 128 11.61 1.16 17.22
CA ILE A 128 11.47 -0.30 17.27
C ILE A 128 11.24 -0.88 15.87
N LEU A 129 10.44 -0.21 15.04
CA LEU A 129 10.28 -0.56 13.64
C LEU A 129 11.61 -0.51 12.88
N SER A 130 12.47 0.48 13.16
CA SER A 130 13.83 0.55 12.61
C SER A 130 14.64 -0.69 12.97
N VAL A 131 14.62 -1.08 14.25
CA VAL A 131 15.31 -2.29 14.72
C VAL A 131 14.79 -3.53 13.99
N PHE A 132 13.48 -3.77 13.94
CA PHE A 132 12.92 -4.91 13.21
C PHE A 132 13.27 -4.91 11.71
N ASN A 133 13.23 -3.74 11.06
CA ASN A 133 13.56 -3.61 9.66
C ASN A 133 15.05 -3.92 9.39
N THR A 134 15.96 -3.45 10.25
CA THR A 134 17.38 -3.81 10.17
C THR A 134 17.57 -5.32 10.32
N LEU A 135 16.91 -5.95 11.29
CA LEU A 135 16.97 -7.40 11.47
C LEU A 135 16.45 -8.16 10.24
N PHE A 136 15.33 -7.72 9.69
CA PHE A 136 14.76 -8.31 8.46
C PHE A 136 15.72 -8.24 7.27
N ASN A 137 16.47 -7.14 7.15
CA ASN A 137 17.43 -6.92 6.06
C ASN A 137 18.79 -7.60 6.28
N LEU A 138 19.13 -7.97 7.53
CA LEU A 138 20.33 -8.75 7.84
C LEU A 138 20.17 -10.24 7.51
N LEU A 139 18.93 -10.73 7.45
CA LEU A 139 18.65 -12.14 7.16
C LEU A 139 18.70 -12.45 5.65
N PRO A 140 19.18 -13.65 5.26
CA PRO A 140 19.11 -14.12 3.88
C PRO A 140 17.67 -14.19 3.37
N ALA A 141 17.48 -13.99 2.06
CA ALA A 141 16.13 -13.97 1.47
C ALA A 141 15.35 -15.28 1.67
N SER A 142 16.05 -16.41 1.79
CA SER A 142 15.50 -17.75 2.03
C SER A 142 15.22 -18.06 3.50
N SER A 143 15.52 -17.14 4.42
CA SER A 143 15.40 -17.42 5.85
C SER A 143 13.93 -17.38 6.28
N PRO A 144 13.39 -18.43 6.93
CA PRO A 144 11.99 -18.48 7.35
C PRO A 144 11.69 -17.44 8.44
N ASN A 145 12.70 -17.01 9.21
CA ASN A 145 12.56 -15.96 10.21
C ASN A 145 12.15 -14.61 9.60
N ARG A 146 12.38 -14.39 8.29
CA ARG A 146 11.89 -13.17 7.60
C ARG A 146 10.36 -13.09 7.60
N ILE A 147 9.66 -14.21 7.56
CA ILE A 147 8.19 -14.26 7.66
C ILE A 147 7.74 -13.76 9.04
N LEU A 148 8.42 -14.22 10.10
CA LEU A 148 8.14 -13.82 11.47
C LEU A 148 8.39 -12.33 11.70
N LEU A 149 9.56 -11.83 11.28
CA LEU A 149 9.90 -10.42 11.41
C LEU A 149 8.97 -9.52 10.62
N LEU A 150 8.54 -9.97 9.42
CA LEU A 150 7.55 -9.23 8.64
C LEU A 150 6.22 -9.12 9.39
N LYS A 151 5.71 -10.23 9.94
CA LYS A 151 4.49 -10.23 10.76
C LYS A 151 4.63 -9.34 12.00
N ASP A 152 5.80 -9.33 12.64
CA ASP A 152 6.08 -8.44 13.78
C ASP A 152 6.05 -6.96 13.36
N ILE A 153 6.68 -6.60 12.24
CA ILE A 153 6.65 -5.23 11.70
C ILE A 153 5.21 -4.77 11.47
N LEU A 154 4.38 -5.62 10.84
CA LEU A 154 2.97 -5.29 10.60
C LEU A 154 2.18 -5.18 11.90
N SER A 155 2.43 -6.05 12.87
CA SER A 155 1.77 -6.03 14.18
C SER A 155 2.11 -4.77 14.96
N VAL A 156 3.37 -4.33 14.95
CA VAL A 156 3.77 -3.06 15.58
C VAL A 156 3.03 -1.87 14.95
N VAL A 157 2.89 -1.82 13.62
CA VAL A 157 2.12 -0.76 12.96
C VAL A 157 0.65 -0.79 13.38
N ALA A 158 0.05 -1.98 13.45
CA ALA A 158 -1.33 -2.18 13.87
C ALA A 158 -1.58 -1.73 15.31
N GLU A 159 -0.77 -2.21 16.25
CA GLU A 159 -0.92 -1.96 17.69
C GLU A 159 -0.68 -0.49 18.04
N THR A 160 0.35 0.12 17.44
CA THR A 160 0.75 1.49 17.76
C THR A 160 0.04 2.54 16.92
N LYS A 161 -0.81 2.13 15.96
CA LYS A 161 -1.47 3.00 14.97
C LYS A 161 -0.47 3.93 14.27
N THR A 162 0.73 3.41 14.01
CA THR A 162 1.76 4.14 13.29
C THR A 162 1.30 4.38 11.85
N SER A 163 1.71 5.49 11.24
CA SER A 163 1.28 5.83 9.87
C SER A 163 1.66 4.71 8.88
N PHE A 164 0.65 4.15 8.21
CA PHE A 164 0.81 3.12 7.19
C PHE A 164 1.74 3.54 6.04
N ALA A 165 1.80 4.84 5.74
CA ALA A 165 2.67 5.39 4.70
C ALA A 165 4.16 5.06 4.91
N LEU A 166 4.59 4.79 6.15
CA LEU A 166 5.98 4.41 6.45
C LEU A 166 6.36 3.03 5.91
N ILE A 167 5.39 2.11 5.83
CA ILE A 167 5.63 0.73 5.39
C ILE A 167 5.08 0.45 4.00
N GLN A 168 4.17 1.29 3.50
CA GLN A 168 3.42 1.04 2.27
C GLN A 168 4.33 0.75 1.07
N SER A 169 5.27 1.67 0.76
CA SER A 169 6.16 1.52 -0.39
C SER A 169 7.30 0.53 -0.15
N ALA A 170 7.76 0.43 1.11
CA ALA A 170 8.89 -0.43 1.47
C ALA A 170 8.51 -1.91 1.38
N ILE A 171 7.32 -2.27 1.85
CA ILE A 171 6.88 -3.66 1.96
C ILE A 171 5.92 -4.03 0.82
N GLY A 172 4.99 -3.15 0.45
CA GLY A 172 3.79 -3.51 -0.31
C GLY A 172 4.06 -4.27 -1.62
N SER A 173 4.91 -3.74 -2.49
CA SER A 173 5.19 -4.35 -3.79
C SER A 173 6.00 -5.64 -3.71
N ASN A 174 6.74 -5.85 -2.61
CA ASN A 174 7.65 -6.98 -2.44
C ASN A 174 7.11 -8.03 -1.46
N LEU A 175 5.99 -7.78 -0.76
CA LEU A 175 5.49 -8.63 0.32
C LEU A 175 5.35 -10.09 -0.10
N ALA A 176 4.60 -10.35 -1.18
CA ALA A 176 4.37 -11.71 -1.67
C ALA A 176 5.68 -12.38 -2.13
N VAL A 177 6.55 -11.63 -2.79
CA VAL A 177 7.85 -12.12 -3.29
C VAL A 177 8.77 -12.49 -2.13
N TRP A 178 8.88 -11.65 -1.11
CA TRP A 178 9.72 -11.90 0.06
C TRP A 178 9.21 -13.08 0.88
N MET A 179 7.90 -13.20 1.06
CA MET A 179 7.31 -14.33 1.77
C MET A 179 7.51 -15.64 1.01
N ALA A 180 7.27 -15.66 -0.30
CA ALA A 180 7.51 -16.83 -1.13
C ALA A 180 8.99 -17.26 -1.11
N ALA A 181 9.92 -16.30 -1.22
CA ALA A 181 11.35 -16.57 -1.14
C ALA A 181 11.77 -17.18 0.21
N ALA A 182 11.13 -16.76 1.30
CA ALA A 182 11.34 -17.29 2.65
C ALA A 182 10.60 -18.63 2.92
N GLY A 183 9.90 -19.19 1.92
CA GLY A 183 9.22 -20.48 2.03
C GLY A 183 7.81 -20.44 2.63
N ALA A 184 7.15 -19.29 2.62
CA ALA A 184 5.76 -19.18 3.09
C ALA A 184 4.80 -19.97 2.19
N SER A 185 3.75 -20.52 2.79
CA SER A 185 2.65 -21.10 2.02
C SER A 185 1.77 -20.01 1.38
N ASP A 186 1.07 -20.34 0.29
CA ASP A 186 0.12 -19.43 -0.35
C ASP A 186 -0.94 -18.89 0.63
N ALA A 187 -1.40 -19.74 1.56
CA ALA A 187 -2.35 -19.34 2.59
C ALA A 187 -1.78 -18.27 3.53
N GLU A 188 -0.52 -18.41 3.95
CA GLU A 188 0.15 -17.40 4.79
C GLU A 188 0.40 -16.09 4.02
N ILE A 189 0.77 -16.18 2.74
CA ILE A 189 0.98 -15.01 1.88
C ILE A 189 -0.34 -14.22 1.78
N ARG A 190 -1.44 -14.91 1.49
CA ARG A 190 -2.79 -14.33 1.41
C ARG A 190 -3.20 -13.64 2.71
N GLN A 191 -3.10 -14.36 3.83
CA GLN A 191 -3.47 -13.82 5.14
C GLN A 191 -2.66 -12.56 5.47
N THR A 192 -1.35 -12.60 5.23
CA THR A 192 -0.44 -11.49 5.55
C THR A 192 -0.67 -10.30 4.59
N PHE A 193 -0.95 -10.56 3.32
CA PHE A 193 -1.28 -9.53 2.34
C PHE A 193 -2.55 -8.77 2.73
N TRP A 194 -3.64 -9.48 3.04
CA TRP A 194 -4.90 -8.83 3.44
C TRP A 194 -4.80 -8.13 4.79
N PHE A 195 -4.00 -8.66 5.72
CA PHE A 195 -3.66 -7.95 6.95
C PHE A 195 -2.89 -6.65 6.65
N PHE A 196 -1.90 -6.67 5.75
CA PHE A 196 -1.19 -5.46 5.34
C PHE A 196 -2.12 -4.41 4.73
N ILE A 197 -3.07 -4.81 3.88
CA ILE A 197 -4.03 -3.90 3.25
C ILE A 197 -4.99 -3.30 4.27
N SER A 198 -5.40 -4.06 5.30
CA SER A 198 -6.30 -3.55 6.33
C SER A 198 -5.65 -2.50 7.26
N LEU A 199 -4.32 -2.38 7.23
CA LEU A 199 -3.60 -1.31 7.93
C LEU A 199 -3.73 0.06 7.26
N ASP A 200 -4.30 0.14 6.05
CA ASP A 200 -4.55 1.40 5.34
C ASP A 200 -5.97 1.94 5.57
N PRO A 201 -6.21 2.77 6.60
CA PRO A 201 -7.55 3.31 6.86
C PRO A 201 -8.04 4.23 5.73
N ALA A 202 -7.13 4.81 4.94
CA ALA A 202 -7.48 5.72 3.86
C ALA A 202 -7.86 4.98 2.57
N CYS A 203 -7.66 3.67 2.50
CA CYS A 203 -7.87 2.86 1.29
C CYS A 203 -7.22 3.53 0.07
N SER A 204 -5.95 3.87 0.20
CA SER A 204 -5.22 4.70 -0.76
C SER A 204 -5.12 4.06 -2.15
N VAL A 205 -4.90 4.89 -3.16
CA VAL A 205 -4.75 4.46 -4.56
C VAL A 205 -3.66 3.39 -4.70
N GLU A 206 -2.57 3.53 -3.94
CA GLU A 206 -1.46 2.58 -4.01
C GLU A 206 -1.86 1.21 -3.41
N SER A 207 -2.64 1.17 -2.33
CA SER A 207 -3.21 -0.08 -1.82
C SER A 207 -4.13 -0.75 -2.86
N LEU A 208 -4.92 0.01 -3.60
CA LEU A 208 -5.73 -0.54 -4.70
C LEU A 208 -4.85 -1.11 -5.83
N ARG A 209 -3.72 -0.48 -6.16
CA ARG A 209 -2.76 -1.01 -7.14
C ARG A 209 -2.12 -2.30 -6.66
N LEU A 210 -1.77 -2.39 -5.38
CA LEU A 210 -1.26 -3.63 -4.78
C LEU A 210 -2.29 -4.75 -4.84
N ILE A 211 -3.56 -4.47 -4.52
CA ILE A 211 -4.67 -5.42 -4.67
C ILE A 211 -4.80 -5.89 -6.13
N LYS A 212 -4.72 -4.98 -7.09
CA LYS A 212 -4.76 -5.35 -8.52
C LYS A 212 -3.62 -6.32 -8.89
N ALA A 213 -2.40 -6.03 -8.45
CA ALA A 213 -1.24 -6.86 -8.75
C ALA A 213 -1.35 -8.24 -8.07
N PHE A 214 -1.85 -8.28 -6.84
CA PHE A 214 -2.07 -9.51 -6.08
C PHE A 214 -3.15 -10.39 -6.74
N THR A 215 -4.32 -9.83 -7.01
CA THR A 215 -5.45 -10.57 -7.60
C THR A 215 -5.20 -11.03 -9.03
N ALA A 216 -4.24 -10.43 -9.74
CA ALA A 216 -3.79 -10.95 -11.03
C ALA A 216 -3.08 -12.32 -10.92
N GLN A 217 -2.49 -12.62 -9.76
CA GLN A 217 -1.72 -13.84 -9.52
C GLN A 217 -2.54 -14.89 -8.74
N TYR A 218 -3.45 -14.44 -7.87
CA TYR A 218 -4.17 -15.28 -6.93
C TYR A 218 -5.68 -15.29 -7.21
N GLU A 219 -6.29 -16.47 -7.23
CA GLU A 219 -7.75 -16.62 -7.21
C GLU A 219 -8.31 -16.18 -5.86
N LEU A 220 -9.49 -15.56 -5.82
CA LEU A 220 -10.06 -15.02 -4.58
C LEU A 220 -11.09 -15.96 -3.96
N SER A 221 -11.02 -16.13 -2.64
CA SER A 221 -12.14 -16.62 -1.84
C SER A 221 -13.22 -15.53 -1.68
N LEU A 222 -14.39 -15.91 -1.15
CA LEU A 222 -15.45 -14.96 -0.83
C LEU A 222 -14.98 -13.87 0.15
N ASP A 223 -14.28 -14.26 1.22
CA ASP A 223 -13.80 -13.31 2.23
C ASP A 223 -12.79 -12.30 1.65
N GLU A 224 -11.89 -12.78 0.79
CA GLU A 224 -10.90 -11.93 0.09
C GLU A 224 -11.60 -10.98 -0.90
N LEU A 225 -12.64 -11.46 -1.59
CA LEU A 225 -13.44 -10.63 -2.48
C LEU A 225 -14.21 -9.55 -1.70
N CYS A 226 -14.82 -9.89 -0.56
CA CYS A 226 -15.49 -8.93 0.31
C CYS A 226 -14.51 -7.88 0.88
N ALA A 227 -13.29 -8.28 1.25
CA ALA A 227 -12.24 -7.37 1.69
C ALA A 227 -11.80 -6.41 0.56
N LEU A 228 -11.64 -6.93 -0.66
CA LEU A 228 -11.38 -6.13 -1.86
C LEU A 228 -12.48 -5.09 -2.07
N ILE A 229 -13.74 -5.52 -2.08
CA ILE A 229 -14.90 -4.66 -2.35
C ILE A 229 -14.99 -3.56 -1.30
N THR A 230 -14.85 -3.92 -0.02
CA THR A 230 -14.91 -2.97 1.10
C THR A 230 -13.81 -1.92 0.97
N THR A 231 -12.58 -2.34 0.65
CA THR A 231 -11.43 -1.44 0.46
C THR A 231 -11.62 -0.54 -0.76
N ALA A 232 -12.02 -1.11 -1.89
CA ALA A 232 -12.20 -0.39 -3.15
C ALA A 232 -13.31 0.67 -3.04
N LEU A 233 -14.48 0.29 -2.52
CA LEU A 233 -15.63 1.17 -2.43
C LEU A 233 -15.52 2.17 -1.27
N SER A 234 -14.70 1.91 -0.26
CA SER A 234 -14.39 2.90 0.79
C SER A 234 -13.32 3.92 0.37
N SER A 235 -12.56 3.65 -0.68
CA SER A 235 -11.54 4.57 -1.18
C SER A 235 -12.12 5.89 -1.71
N SER A 236 -11.27 6.92 -1.78
CA SER A 236 -11.59 8.18 -2.47
C SER A 236 -11.68 8.04 -3.99
N VAL A 237 -11.21 6.92 -4.55
CA VAL A 237 -11.26 6.65 -5.99
C VAL A 237 -12.71 6.37 -6.39
N VAL A 238 -13.17 7.07 -7.43
CA VAL A 238 -14.51 6.91 -7.97
C VAL A 238 -14.57 5.71 -8.90
N ASP A 239 -13.73 5.66 -9.93
CA ASP A 239 -13.67 4.52 -10.84
C ASP A 239 -12.71 3.44 -10.33
N VAL A 240 -13.26 2.32 -9.86
CA VAL A 240 -12.50 1.14 -9.40
C VAL A 240 -12.55 -0.02 -10.40
N SER A 241 -13.09 0.20 -11.60
CA SER A 241 -13.24 -0.81 -12.65
C SER A 241 -11.90 -1.45 -13.05
N PHE A 242 -10.80 -0.71 -12.90
CA PHE A 242 -9.44 -1.18 -13.16
C PHE A 242 -8.99 -2.35 -12.27
N LEU A 243 -9.70 -2.64 -11.17
CA LEU A 243 -9.47 -3.79 -10.29
C LEU A 243 -10.06 -5.09 -10.84
N VAL A 244 -11.04 -5.00 -11.75
CA VAL A 244 -11.72 -6.16 -12.32
C VAL A 244 -10.82 -6.80 -13.37
N ASN A 245 -9.99 -7.75 -12.92
CA ASN A 245 -9.24 -8.68 -13.79
C ASN A 245 -9.99 -10.02 -13.91
N ASN A 246 -9.44 -10.97 -14.67
CA ASN A 246 -10.07 -12.27 -14.91
C ASN A 246 -10.39 -13.05 -13.61
N ASN A 247 -9.53 -12.97 -12.59
CA ASN A 247 -9.76 -13.67 -11.32
C ASN A 247 -10.88 -13.00 -10.51
N VAL A 248 -10.89 -11.67 -10.46
CA VAL A 248 -11.94 -10.90 -9.79
C VAL A 248 -13.28 -11.09 -10.50
N ALA A 249 -13.30 -11.05 -11.83
CA ALA A 249 -14.52 -11.28 -12.62
C ALA A 249 -15.09 -12.69 -12.41
N ARG A 250 -14.21 -13.71 -12.41
CA ARG A 250 -14.61 -15.10 -12.13
C ARG A 250 -15.14 -15.26 -10.71
N ALA A 251 -14.48 -14.69 -9.70
CA ALA A 251 -14.94 -14.73 -8.32
C ALA A 251 -16.28 -14.00 -8.15
N ALA A 252 -16.43 -12.82 -8.76
CA ALA A 252 -17.69 -12.07 -8.75
C ALA A 252 -18.85 -12.86 -9.40
N ALA A 253 -18.59 -13.55 -10.51
CA ALA A 253 -19.58 -14.42 -11.14
C ALA A 253 -19.94 -15.64 -10.26
N GLN A 254 -18.94 -16.25 -9.62
CA GLN A 254 -19.14 -17.39 -8.72
C GLN A 254 -19.96 -17.02 -7.48
N TYR A 255 -19.74 -15.83 -6.92
CA TYR A 255 -20.35 -15.36 -5.67
C TYR A 255 -21.43 -14.29 -5.88
N ALA A 256 -22.05 -14.23 -7.05
CA ALA A 256 -23.03 -13.20 -7.43
C ALA A 256 -24.31 -13.16 -6.55
N ALA A 257 -24.53 -14.15 -5.69
CA ALA A 257 -25.64 -14.15 -4.74
C ALA A 257 -25.39 -13.26 -3.51
N ASP A 258 -24.14 -12.91 -3.22
CA ASP A 258 -23.76 -12.08 -2.08
C ASP A 258 -24.10 -10.60 -2.32
N GLU A 259 -24.63 -9.92 -1.30
CA GLU A 259 -25.12 -8.53 -1.38
C GLU A 259 -23.99 -7.53 -1.71
N LEU A 260 -22.79 -7.71 -1.13
CA LEU A 260 -21.65 -6.85 -1.42
C LEU A 260 -21.14 -7.06 -2.84
N VAL A 261 -21.10 -8.32 -3.28
CA VAL A 261 -20.69 -8.68 -4.64
C VAL A 261 -21.68 -8.11 -5.66
N GLN A 262 -22.99 -8.20 -5.41
CA GLN A 262 -24.01 -7.57 -6.27
C GLN A 262 -23.81 -6.07 -6.35
N THR A 263 -23.62 -5.41 -5.20
CA THR A 263 -23.36 -3.96 -5.14
C THR A 263 -22.12 -3.59 -5.94
N PHE A 264 -21.05 -4.38 -5.85
CA PHE A 264 -19.82 -4.17 -6.61
C PHE A 264 -20.00 -4.38 -8.12
N ILE A 265 -20.74 -5.40 -8.53
CA ILE A 265 -21.09 -5.62 -9.95
C ILE A 265 -21.89 -4.42 -10.46
N HIS A 266 -22.91 -3.98 -9.72
CA HIS A 266 -23.70 -2.81 -10.08
C HIS A 266 -22.85 -1.53 -10.17
N TYR A 267 -21.95 -1.32 -9.22
CA TYR A 267 -21.05 -0.17 -9.18
C TYR A 267 -20.11 -0.13 -10.39
N THR A 268 -19.46 -1.25 -10.69
CA THR A 268 -18.47 -1.37 -11.78
C THR A 268 -19.13 -1.23 -13.16
N HIS A 269 -20.38 -1.69 -13.32
CA HIS A 269 -21.18 -1.46 -14.53
C HIS A 269 -21.80 -0.04 -14.61
N SER A 270 -21.44 0.85 -13.68
CA SER A 270 -21.94 2.23 -13.62
C SER A 270 -23.46 2.31 -13.54
N THR A 271 -24.08 1.37 -12.80
CA THR A 271 -25.52 1.37 -12.53
C THR A 271 -25.81 2.05 -11.19
N LEU A 272 -26.98 2.69 -11.09
CA LEU A 272 -27.35 3.44 -9.90
C LEU A 272 -27.60 2.51 -8.71
N ILE A 273 -26.96 2.83 -7.58
CA ILE A 273 -27.12 2.10 -6.34
C ILE A 273 -28.12 2.84 -5.46
N THR A 274 -29.23 2.20 -5.15
CA THR A 274 -30.31 2.78 -4.34
C THR A 274 -30.15 2.48 -2.86
N ALA A 275 -29.71 1.26 -2.53
CA ALA A 275 -29.43 0.76 -1.19
C ALA A 275 -27.93 0.40 -1.05
N VAL A 276 -27.30 0.87 0.01
CA VAL A 276 -25.90 0.60 0.33
C VAL A 276 -25.85 -0.42 1.48
N PRO A 277 -25.16 -1.56 1.32
CA PRO A 277 -24.95 -2.51 2.41
C PRO A 277 -24.25 -1.85 3.61
N ALA A 278 -24.60 -2.26 4.83
CA ALA A 278 -24.11 -1.62 6.06
C ALA A 278 -22.58 -1.63 6.25
N ALA A 279 -21.86 -2.52 5.56
CA ALA A 279 -20.40 -2.59 5.58
C ALA A 279 -19.73 -1.49 4.73
N LEU A 280 -20.48 -0.79 3.88
CA LEU A 280 -19.97 0.22 2.96
C LEU A 280 -20.39 1.63 3.40
N PRO A 281 -19.56 2.65 3.12
CA PRO A 281 -19.93 4.02 3.43
C PRO A 281 -21.02 4.55 2.48
N GLU A 282 -21.89 5.42 2.98
CA GLU A 282 -22.94 6.10 2.18
C GLU A 282 -22.38 6.89 0.99
N SER A 283 -21.09 7.26 1.02
CA SER A 283 -20.41 7.90 -0.11
C SER A 283 -20.44 7.06 -1.40
N VAL A 284 -20.59 5.73 -1.30
CA VAL A 284 -20.74 4.83 -2.46
C VAL A 284 -21.94 5.22 -3.31
N LYS A 285 -23.05 5.66 -2.71
CA LYS A 285 -24.24 6.09 -3.45
C LYS A 285 -23.93 7.32 -4.30
N HIS A 286 -23.26 8.32 -3.74
CA HIS A 286 -22.84 9.51 -4.48
C HIS A 286 -21.87 9.16 -5.62
N LYS A 287 -20.86 8.33 -5.34
CA LYS A 287 -19.90 7.89 -6.37
C LYS A 287 -20.57 7.08 -7.49
N SER A 288 -21.59 6.27 -7.17
CA SER A 288 -22.38 5.55 -8.18
C SER A 288 -23.11 6.50 -9.14
N LYS A 289 -23.61 7.65 -8.64
CA LYS A 289 -24.22 8.69 -9.49
C LYS A 289 -23.21 9.33 -10.43
N ILE A 290 -21.99 9.60 -9.95
CA ILE A 290 -20.89 10.13 -10.78
C ILE A 290 -20.60 9.17 -11.95
N LEU A 291 -20.48 7.87 -11.67
CA LEU A 291 -20.24 6.86 -12.70
C LEU A 291 -21.41 6.70 -13.67
N ALA A 292 -22.64 6.69 -13.16
CA ALA A 292 -23.85 6.63 -14.00
C ALA A 292 -23.99 7.85 -14.91
N LEU A 293 -23.60 9.04 -14.43
CA LEU A 293 -23.56 10.26 -15.25
C LEU A 293 -22.50 10.18 -16.35
N ALA A 294 -21.30 9.67 -16.02
CA ALA A 294 -20.28 9.42 -17.03
C ALA A 294 -20.76 8.42 -18.09
N ARG A 295 -21.41 7.32 -17.67
CA ARG A 295 -22.02 6.36 -18.59
C ARG A 295 -23.05 7.02 -19.50
N PHE A 296 -23.94 7.86 -18.95
CA PHE A 296 -24.93 8.61 -19.74
C PHE A 296 -24.27 9.43 -20.86
N PHE A 297 -23.22 10.19 -20.55
CA PHE A 297 -22.50 10.97 -21.58
C PHE A 297 -21.74 10.11 -22.58
N SER A 298 -21.22 8.96 -22.15
CA SER A 298 -20.57 8.01 -23.06
C SER A 298 -21.55 7.39 -24.06
N ASP A 299 -22.76 7.05 -23.60
CA ASP A 299 -23.77 6.36 -24.40
C ASP A 299 -24.54 7.33 -25.33
N ASN A 300 -24.71 8.59 -24.92
CA ASN A 300 -25.43 9.61 -25.70
C ASN A 300 -24.52 10.59 -26.46
N GLY A 301 -23.20 10.53 -26.24
CA GLY A 301 -22.22 11.34 -26.97
C GLY A 301 -22.15 10.92 -28.44
N SER A 302 -22.49 11.84 -29.33
CA SER A 302 -22.41 11.65 -30.79
C SER A 302 -21.24 12.47 -31.35
N ALA A 303 -20.58 12.00 -32.42
CA ALA A 303 -19.44 12.69 -33.04
C ALA A 303 -19.68 14.17 -33.39
N ASN A 304 -20.95 14.58 -33.57
CA ASN A 304 -21.34 15.93 -33.98
C ASN A 304 -22.14 16.73 -32.93
N ASN A 305 -22.49 16.16 -31.77
CA ASN A 305 -23.18 16.92 -30.72
C ASN A 305 -22.82 16.40 -29.33
N ASN A 306 -22.02 17.21 -28.61
CA ASN A 306 -21.65 16.95 -27.22
C ASN A 306 -22.24 17.98 -26.25
N THR A 307 -23.28 18.69 -26.67
CA THR A 307 -24.01 19.65 -25.82
C THR A 307 -25.27 18.99 -25.29
N PHE A 308 -25.42 18.95 -23.97
CA PHE A 308 -26.54 18.34 -23.28
C PHE A 308 -27.29 19.41 -22.49
N SER A 309 -28.62 19.46 -22.62
CA SER A 309 -29.47 20.29 -21.76
C SER A 309 -29.66 19.58 -20.41
N TYR A 310 -29.86 20.33 -19.33
CA TYR A 310 -30.15 19.74 -18.02
C TYR A 310 -31.42 18.89 -18.03
N SER A 311 -32.38 19.20 -18.92
CA SER A 311 -33.59 18.41 -19.14
C SER A 311 -33.35 17.02 -19.71
N ASP A 312 -32.23 16.81 -20.40
CA ASP A 312 -31.92 15.54 -21.07
C ASP A 312 -31.33 14.53 -20.09
N ILE A 313 -30.83 15.01 -18.94
CA ILE A 313 -30.17 14.19 -17.93
C ILE A 313 -31.24 13.56 -17.02
N PRO A 314 -31.19 12.24 -16.80
CA PRO A 314 -32.19 11.55 -15.97
C PRO A 314 -32.37 12.18 -14.58
N HIS A 315 -33.62 12.46 -14.21
CA HIS A 315 -33.99 13.00 -12.88
C HIS A 315 -33.55 12.09 -11.71
N GLU A 316 -33.31 10.81 -11.96
CA GLU A 316 -32.79 9.86 -10.97
C GLU A 316 -31.36 10.20 -10.50
N LEU A 317 -30.58 10.90 -11.34
CA LEU A 317 -29.23 11.34 -11.02
C LEU A 317 -29.26 12.56 -10.08
N ALA A 318 -30.10 13.55 -10.41
CA ALA A 318 -30.27 14.78 -9.65
C ALA A 318 -31.72 15.28 -9.76
N ALA A 319 -32.32 15.63 -8.62
CA ALA A 319 -33.70 16.10 -8.57
C ALA A 319 -33.85 17.59 -8.89
N SER A 320 -32.76 18.36 -8.77
CA SER A 320 -32.71 19.79 -9.06
C SER A 320 -31.49 20.18 -9.88
N ALA A 321 -31.56 21.33 -10.56
CA ALA A 321 -30.44 21.88 -11.32
C ALA A 321 -29.19 22.09 -10.44
N GLY A 322 -29.35 22.59 -9.20
CA GLY A 322 -28.22 22.79 -8.28
C GLY A 322 -27.54 21.48 -7.83
N GLU A 323 -28.31 20.41 -7.64
CA GLU A 323 -27.76 19.08 -7.37
C GLU A 323 -27.00 18.53 -8.58
N LEU A 324 -27.54 18.75 -9.79
CA LEU A 324 -26.92 18.34 -11.03
C LEU A 324 -25.60 19.07 -11.28
N GLU A 325 -25.56 20.38 -11.06
CA GLU A 325 -24.33 21.19 -11.16
C GLU A 325 -23.25 20.68 -10.19
N THR A 326 -23.64 20.40 -8.94
CA THR A 326 -22.73 19.84 -7.94
C THR A 326 -22.19 18.48 -8.39
N LEU A 327 -23.07 17.62 -8.92
CA LEU A 327 -22.69 16.30 -9.44
C LEU A 327 -21.75 16.42 -10.65
N LEU A 328 -21.99 17.36 -11.57
CA LEU A 328 -21.11 17.64 -12.71
C LEU A 328 -19.73 18.12 -12.24
N ILE A 329 -19.67 19.05 -11.28
CA ILE A 329 -18.42 19.54 -10.71
C ILE A 329 -17.63 18.39 -10.06
N ASP A 330 -18.29 17.56 -9.26
CA ASP A 330 -17.64 16.43 -8.59
C ASP A 330 -17.17 15.37 -9.61
N SER A 331 -17.93 15.16 -10.68
CA SER A 331 -17.55 14.25 -11.77
C SER A 331 -16.31 14.74 -12.53
N ILE A 332 -16.19 16.06 -12.73
CA ILE A 332 -15.00 16.70 -13.31
C ILE A 332 -13.80 16.59 -12.35
N LYS A 333 -13.99 16.88 -11.07
CA LYS A 333 -12.93 16.76 -10.04
C LYS A 333 -12.42 15.32 -9.92
N ALA A 334 -13.32 14.35 -10.04
CA ALA A 334 -12.98 12.93 -10.05
C ALA A 334 -12.27 12.49 -11.35
N GLY A 335 -12.25 13.34 -12.37
CA GLY A 335 -11.62 13.07 -13.66
C GLY A 335 -12.35 12.02 -14.49
N VAL A 336 -13.62 11.75 -14.22
CA VAL A 336 -14.42 10.78 -15.00
C VAL A 336 -14.99 11.45 -16.26
N ILE A 337 -15.27 12.75 -16.19
CA ILE A 337 -15.73 13.57 -17.31
C ILE A 337 -14.89 14.85 -17.42
N GLU A 338 -14.80 15.40 -18.62
CA GLU A 338 -14.23 16.72 -18.89
C GLU A 338 -15.20 17.51 -19.74
N GLY A 339 -15.48 18.74 -19.35
CA GLY A 339 -16.43 19.58 -20.06
C GLY A 339 -16.56 20.97 -19.47
N LYS A 340 -17.46 21.76 -20.07
CA LYS A 340 -17.77 23.13 -19.65
C LYS A 340 -19.25 23.24 -19.33
N LEU A 341 -19.53 23.85 -18.18
CA LEU A 341 -20.89 24.17 -17.75
C LEU A 341 -21.26 25.57 -18.24
N ASN A 342 -22.46 25.73 -18.76
CA ASN A 342 -23.10 27.02 -18.97
C ASN A 342 -24.36 27.09 -18.11
N GLN A 343 -24.27 27.81 -17.00
CA GLN A 343 -25.33 27.93 -16.02
C GLN A 343 -26.49 28.82 -16.50
N VAL A 344 -26.23 29.79 -17.37
CA VAL A 344 -27.29 30.70 -17.88
C VAL A 344 -28.22 29.96 -18.82
N ASP A 345 -27.65 29.13 -19.69
CA ASP A 345 -28.39 28.37 -20.70
C ASP A 345 -28.76 26.96 -20.21
N GLU A 346 -28.45 26.60 -18.96
CA GLU A 346 -28.68 25.26 -18.39
C GLU A 346 -28.17 24.12 -19.29
N THR A 347 -26.95 24.30 -19.83
CA THR A 347 -26.31 23.33 -20.73
C THR A 347 -24.94 22.88 -20.23
N PHE A 348 -24.57 21.66 -20.58
CA PHE A 348 -23.24 21.09 -20.34
C PHE A 348 -22.62 20.64 -21.66
N PHE A 349 -21.45 21.17 -21.98
CA PHE A 349 -20.65 20.73 -23.13
C PHE A 349 -19.62 19.70 -22.68
N CYS A 350 -19.85 18.43 -23.02
CA CYS A 350 -18.93 17.34 -22.72
C CYS A 350 -17.80 17.28 -23.76
N THR A 351 -16.56 17.34 -23.32
CA THR A 351 -15.38 17.22 -24.22
C THR A 351 -14.86 15.79 -24.25
N ARG A 352 -14.78 15.14 -23.08
CA ARG A 352 -14.26 13.77 -22.94
C ARG A 352 -14.95 13.06 -21.79
N THR A 353 -15.17 11.77 -21.97
CA THR A 353 -15.66 10.88 -20.93
C THR A 353 -14.74 9.69 -20.84
N ASN A 354 -14.23 9.38 -19.65
CA ASN A 354 -13.45 8.19 -19.41
C ASN A 354 -14.39 6.99 -19.32
N ARG A 355 -14.28 6.07 -20.29
CA ARG A 355 -15.08 4.84 -20.31
C ARG A 355 -14.53 3.83 -19.31
N ALA A 356 -15.39 3.31 -18.45
CA ALA A 356 -15.06 2.17 -17.62
C ALA A 356 -14.90 0.92 -18.49
N VAL A 357 -13.71 0.33 -18.50
CA VAL A 357 -13.41 -0.93 -19.19
C VAL A 357 -13.35 -2.04 -18.15
N LEU A 358 -14.19 -3.06 -18.30
CA LEU A 358 -14.29 -4.20 -17.40
C LEU A 358 -13.77 -5.46 -18.10
N ALA A 359 -12.94 -6.25 -17.41
CA ALA A 359 -12.61 -7.58 -17.88
C ALA A 359 -13.83 -8.51 -17.74
N GLY A 360 -14.16 -9.26 -18.79
CA GLY A 360 -15.29 -10.20 -18.81
C GLY A 360 -16.56 -9.70 -19.54
N ASP A 361 -16.61 -8.43 -19.96
CA ASP A 361 -17.67 -7.91 -20.84
C ASP A 361 -17.17 -7.89 -22.30
N ASP A 362 -16.85 -9.08 -22.83
CA ASP A 362 -16.19 -9.26 -24.12
C ASP A 362 -16.97 -8.63 -25.28
N ASN A 363 -18.30 -8.62 -25.18
CA ASN A 363 -19.19 -8.05 -26.20
C ASN A 363 -19.08 -6.52 -26.25
N LYS A 364 -19.12 -5.85 -25.09
CA LYS A 364 -18.99 -4.39 -25.02
C LYS A 364 -17.57 -3.96 -25.40
N LEU A 365 -16.56 -4.70 -24.94
CA LEU A 365 -15.17 -4.48 -25.30
C LEU A 365 -14.95 -4.57 -26.83
N ALA A 366 -15.55 -5.56 -27.48
CA ALA A 366 -15.48 -5.72 -28.93
C ALA A 366 -16.16 -4.56 -29.68
N GLN A 367 -17.32 -4.09 -29.20
CA GLN A 367 -18.01 -2.93 -29.78
C GLN A 367 -17.18 -1.64 -29.65
N ASP A 368 -16.61 -1.40 -28.46
CA ASP A 368 -15.75 -0.25 -28.22
C ASP A 368 -14.50 -0.28 -29.13
N TRP A 369 -13.87 -1.45 -29.30
CA TRP A 369 -12.72 -1.60 -30.18
C TRP A 369 -13.03 -1.39 -31.65
N GLU A 370 -14.18 -1.87 -32.15
CA GLU A 370 -14.58 -1.60 -33.53
C GLU A 370 -14.88 -0.11 -33.76
N ALA A 371 -15.46 0.59 -32.78
CA ALA A 371 -15.65 2.03 -32.86
C ALA A 371 -14.32 2.80 -32.93
N VAL A 372 -13.34 2.42 -32.09
CA VAL A 372 -11.98 3.01 -32.12
C VAL A 372 -11.32 2.75 -33.48
N LYS A 373 -11.41 1.52 -33.98
CA LYS A 373 -10.85 1.14 -35.29
C LYS A 373 -11.51 1.90 -36.44
N ALA A 374 -12.82 2.06 -36.43
CA ALA A 374 -13.54 2.85 -37.43
C ALA A 374 -13.06 4.31 -37.44
N THR A 375 -12.92 4.93 -36.26
CA THR A 375 -12.43 6.31 -36.12
C THR A 375 -10.98 6.46 -36.61
N LEU A 376 -10.10 5.51 -36.26
CA LEU A 376 -8.71 5.50 -36.74
C LEU A 376 -8.62 5.34 -38.26
N LEU A 377 -9.50 4.54 -38.86
CA LEU A 377 -9.58 4.40 -40.31
C LEU A 377 -10.05 5.69 -40.97
N GLU A 378 -11.05 6.38 -40.42
CA GLU A 378 -11.51 7.69 -40.90
C GLU A 378 -10.38 8.74 -40.83
N TRP A 379 -9.63 8.78 -39.73
CA TRP A 379 -8.47 9.67 -39.59
C TRP A 379 -7.38 9.33 -40.61
N LYS A 380 -7.11 8.04 -40.83
CA LYS A 380 -6.16 7.61 -41.87
C LYS A 380 -6.59 8.10 -43.25
N HIS A 381 -7.86 7.90 -43.63
CA HIS A 381 -8.38 8.36 -44.92
C HIS A 381 -8.32 9.88 -45.05
N SER A 382 -8.62 10.62 -43.98
CA SER A 382 -8.53 12.08 -43.95
C SER A 382 -7.10 12.57 -44.18
N LEU A 383 -6.11 11.91 -43.56
CA LEU A 383 -4.69 12.23 -43.76
C LEU A 383 -4.21 11.88 -45.17
N GLU A 384 -4.65 10.75 -45.72
CA GLU A 384 -4.36 10.36 -47.11
C GLU A 384 -4.94 11.39 -48.09
N ASN A 385 -6.19 11.81 -47.91
CA ASN A 385 -6.84 12.84 -48.71
C ASN A 385 -6.09 14.19 -48.65
N ILE A 386 -5.66 14.61 -47.46
CA ILE A 386 -4.87 15.85 -47.30
C ILE A 386 -3.54 15.72 -48.04
N ASN A 387 -2.88 14.57 -47.94
CA ASN A 387 -1.62 14.32 -48.63
C ASN A 387 -1.78 14.36 -50.16
N GLU A 388 -2.85 13.76 -50.69
CA GLU A 388 -3.19 13.84 -52.12
C GLU A 388 -3.46 15.28 -52.57
N VAL A 389 -4.21 16.06 -51.79
CA VAL A 389 -4.46 17.48 -52.09
C VAL A 389 -3.15 18.28 -52.11
N VAL A 390 -2.24 18.03 -51.17
CA VAL A 390 -0.93 18.71 -51.11
C VAL A 390 -0.04 18.32 -52.30
N LEU A 391 -0.01 17.03 -52.67
CA LEU A 391 0.75 16.56 -53.83
C LEU A 391 0.21 17.15 -55.14
N ASN A 392 -1.12 17.11 -55.33
CA ASN A 392 -1.77 17.72 -56.49
C ASN A 392 -1.54 19.23 -56.55
N ALA A 393 -1.59 19.94 -55.42
CA ALA A 393 -1.26 21.36 -55.36
C ALA A 393 0.20 21.63 -55.75
N LYS A 394 1.14 20.79 -55.31
CA LYS A 394 2.56 20.89 -55.65
C LYS A 394 2.81 20.63 -57.14
N GLU A 395 2.18 19.60 -57.72
CA GLU A 395 2.27 19.29 -59.15
C GLU A 395 1.66 20.41 -60.01
N ASN A 396 0.53 20.98 -59.60
CA ASN A 396 -0.07 22.12 -60.28
C ASN A 396 0.82 23.37 -60.26
N ILE A 397 1.54 23.64 -59.15
CA ILE A 397 2.51 24.73 -59.08
C ILE A 397 3.70 24.48 -60.03
N VAL A 398 4.22 23.26 -60.10
CA VAL A 398 5.32 22.89 -61.00
C VAL A 398 4.89 23.00 -62.46
N ASN A 399 3.70 22.52 -62.80
CA ASN A 399 3.17 22.57 -64.16
C ASN A 399 2.86 24.01 -64.62
N ASN A 400 2.31 24.86 -63.74
CA ASN A 400 2.05 26.26 -64.06
C ASN A 400 3.34 27.08 -64.24
N ASN A 401 4.40 26.79 -63.47
CA ASN A 401 5.71 27.43 -63.65
C ASN A 401 6.46 26.95 -64.90
N SER A 402 6.03 25.86 -65.54
CA SER A 402 6.62 25.32 -66.76
C SER A 402 5.94 25.84 -68.05
N GLN A 403 4.83 26.56 -67.92
CA GLN A 403 4.06 27.16 -69.03
C GLN A 403 4.16 28.70 -69.09
N SER A 404 4.95 29.31 -68.20
CA SER A 404 5.43 30.70 -68.32
C SER A 404 6.87 30.69 -68.84
#